data_AF-A0A317E5W8-F1
#
_entry.id   AF-A0A317E5W8-F1
#
_cell.length_a   1.000
_cell.length_b   1.000
_cell.length_c   1.000
_cell.angle_alpha   90.00
_cell.angle_beta   90.00
_cell.angle_gamma   90.00
#
_symmetry.space_group_name_H-M   'P 1'
#
loop_
_entity.id
_entity.type
_entity.pdbx_description
1 polymer ?
#
loop_
_entity_poly.entity_id
_entity_poly.type
_entity_poly.pdbx_seq_one_letter_code
_entity_poly.pdbx_strand_id
1 'polypeptide(L)' 'MNTPPSLWRDPQAYDYLDNLAAPDLAWEFLRRNSDYRRDYAALMAGPDDPAARAAFRARWGLLFPCRS' A
#
# COMPACT_ATOMS: atom_id res chain seq x y z
N MET A 1 -0.94 -29.77 -13.74
CA MET A 1 -1.14 -28.41 -13.20
C MET A 1 -0.58 -27.44 -14.22
N ASN A 2 -1.40 -26.54 -14.77
CA ASN A 2 -0.99 -25.58 -15.79
C ASN A 2 -0.68 -24.25 -15.09
N THR A 3 0.60 -23.97 -14.82
CA THR A 3 1.01 -22.69 -14.22
C THR A 3 0.95 -21.62 -15.31
N PRO A 4 0.24 -20.50 -15.13
CA PRO A 4 0.23 -19.45 -16.12
C PRO A 4 1.67 -18.92 -16.32
N PRO A 5 2.07 -18.60 -17.56
CA PRO A 5 3.39 -18.07 -17.84
C PRO A 5 3.60 -16.76 -17.07
N SER A 6 4.79 -16.56 -16.52
CA SER A 6 5.11 -15.31 -15.84
C SER A 6 5.15 -14.17 -16.87
N LEU A 7 4.26 -13.20 -16.74
CA LEU A 7 4.06 -12.08 -17.67
C LEU A 7 5.16 -11.00 -17.59
N TRP A 8 6.29 -11.27 -16.92
CA TRP A 8 7.34 -10.28 -16.66
C TRP A 8 8.08 -9.77 -17.91
N ARG A 9 7.92 -10.43 -19.06
CA ARG A 9 8.45 -9.99 -20.36
C ARG A 9 7.41 -9.36 -21.27
N ASP A 10 6.15 -9.33 -20.85
CA ASP A 10 5.09 -8.67 -21.61
C ASP A 10 5.01 -7.20 -21.17
N PRO A 11 5.47 -6.25 -22.00
CA PRO A 11 5.36 -4.83 -21.67
C PRO A 11 3.90 -4.39 -21.51
N GLN A 12 2.95 -4.99 -22.24
CA GLN A 12 1.53 -4.65 -22.14
C GLN A 12 0.91 -5.02 -20.79
N ALA A 13 1.50 -6.00 -20.08
CA ALA A 13 1.08 -6.35 -18.72
C ALA A 13 1.33 -5.21 -17.71
N TYR A 14 2.11 -4.20 -18.08
CA TYR A 14 2.49 -3.06 -17.25
C TYR A 14 2.01 -1.71 -17.81
N ASP A 15 1.30 -1.65 -18.95
CA ASP A 15 0.76 -0.42 -19.53
C ASP A 15 -0.12 0.38 -18.54
N TYR A 16 -0.72 -0.29 -17.55
CA TYR A 16 -1.49 0.35 -16.50
C TYR A 16 -0.62 1.22 -15.55
N LEU A 17 0.69 0.95 -15.46
CA LEU A 17 1.63 1.74 -14.66
C LEU A 17 1.89 3.12 -15.27
N ASP A 18 1.84 3.25 -16.60
CA ASP A 18 2.07 4.52 -17.30
C ASP A 18 0.93 5.52 -17.04
N ASN A 19 -0.25 5.02 -16.72
CA ASN A 19 -1.42 5.82 -16.32
C ASN A 19 -1.61 5.90 -14.80
N LEU A 20 -0.73 5.25 -14.02
CA LEU A 20 -0.84 5.20 -12.57
C LEU A 20 -0.25 6.49 -12.00
N ALA A 21 -1.07 7.31 -11.36
CA ALA A 21 -0.58 8.52 -10.72
C ALA A 21 0.46 8.12 -9.64
N ALA A 22 1.48 8.95 -9.43
CA ALA A 22 2.51 8.70 -8.41
C ALA A 22 1.97 8.25 -7.01
N PRO A 23 0.80 8.72 -6.53
CA PRO A 23 0.19 8.24 -5.29
C PRO A 23 -0.26 6.76 -5.35
N ASP A 24 -0.79 6.32 -6.49
CA ASP A 24 -1.28 4.97 -6.68
C ASP A 24 -0.11 3.97 -6.74
N LEU A 25 1.00 4.36 -7.37
CA LEU A 25 2.24 3.57 -7.35
C LEU A 25 2.81 3.46 -5.93
N ALA A 26 2.89 4.57 -5.20
CA ALA A 26 3.33 4.56 -3.80
C ALA A 26 2.44 3.66 -2.92
N TRP A 27 1.13 3.63 -3.18
CA TRP A 27 0.21 2.74 -2.49
C TRP A 27 0.46 1.26 -2.77
N GLU A 28 0.78 0.89 -4.01
CA GLU A 28 1.14 -0.48 -4.38
C GLU A 28 2.38 -0.99 -3.61
N PHE A 29 3.37 -0.13 -3.35
CA PHE A 29 4.53 -0.48 -2.52
C PHE A 29 4.14 -0.69 -1.05
N LEU A 30 3.30 0.19 -0.49
CA LEU A 30 2.89 0.10 0.91
C LEU A 30 2.02 -1.13 1.18
N ARG A 31 1.04 -1.42 0.33
CA ARG A 31 0.14 -2.58 0.55
C ARG A 31 0.88 -3.92 0.51
N ARG A 32 2.03 -3.99 -0.18
CA ARG A 32 2.87 -5.20 -0.28
C ARG A 32 3.90 -5.30 0.84
N ASN A 33 4.14 -4.23 1.60
CA ASN A 33 5.07 -4.22 2.71
C ASN A 33 4.44 -4.86 3.96
N SER A 34 5.07 -5.90 4.49
CA SER A 34 4.59 -6.63 5.68
C SER A 34 4.60 -5.80 6.95
N ASP A 35 5.59 -4.91 7.12
CA ASP A 35 5.68 -4.02 8.27
C ASP A 35 4.57 -2.99 8.24
N TYR A 36 4.31 -2.42 7.07
CA TYR A 36 3.21 -1.48 6.88
C TYR A 36 1.86 -2.13 7.26
N ARG A 37 1.61 -3.35 6.78
CA ARG A 37 0.38 -4.11 7.10
C ARG A 37 0.22 -4.36 8.60
N ARG A 38 1.32 -4.73 9.28
CA ARG A 38 1.34 -4.96 10.73
C ARG A 38 1.06 -3.66 11.49
N ASP A 39 1.77 -2.58 11.14
CA ASP A 39 1.63 -1.28 11.79
C ASP A 39 0.21 -0.73 11.60
N TYR A 40 -0.38 -0.90 10.41
CA TYR A 40 -1.75 -0.47 10.12
C TYR A 40 -2.78 -1.29 10.90
N ALA A 41 -2.61 -2.62 10.97
CA ALA A 41 -3.51 -3.47 11.76
C ALA A 41 -3.45 -3.13 13.25
N ALA A 42 -2.26 -2.84 13.79
CA ALA A 42 -2.10 -2.40 15.16
C ALA A 42 -2.76 -1.03 15.40
N LEU A 43 -2.61 -0.09 14.46
CA LEU A 43 -3.26 1.22 14.54
C LEU A 43 -4.80 1.12 14.53
N MET A 44 -5.36 0.23 13.71
CA MET A 44 -6.82 0.03 13.61
C MET A 44 -7.41 -0.78 14.78
N ALA A 45 -6.62 -1.66 15.41
CA ALA A 45 -7.05 -2.44 16.56
C ALA A 45 -6.94 -1.67 17.89
N GLY A 46 -6.14 -0.61 17.92
CA GLY A 46 -5.95 0.25 19.09
C GLY A 46 -7.07 1.28 19.27
N PRO A 47 -7.10 1.98 20.41
CA PRO A 47 -7.94 3.16 20.60
C PRO A 47 -7.57 4.24 19.57
N ASP A 48 -8.52 5.11 19.25
CA ASP A 48 -8.26 6.29 18.40
C ASP A 48 -7.34 7.28 19.14
N ASP A 49 -6.04 7.02 19.03
CA ASP A 49 -4.98 7.82 19.63
C ASP A 49 -4.32 8.73 18.57
N PRO A 50 -4.46 10.07 18.70
CA PRO A 50 -3.80 11.03 17.84
C PRO A 50 -2.27 10.86 17.79
N ALA A 51 -1.63 10.44 18.89
CA ALA A 51 -0.18 10.24 18.94
C ALA A 51 0.24 9.01 18.12
N ALA A 52 -0.46 7.88 18.27
CA ALA A 52 -0.26 6.71 17.43
C ALA A 52 -0.46 7.03 15.93
N ARG A 53 -1.47 7.82 15.58
CA ARG A 53 -1.70 8.28 14.21
C ARG A 53 -0.58 9.20 13.71
N ALA A 54 -0.04 10.08 14.55
CA ALA A 54 1.10 10.93 14.23
C ALA A 54 2.38 10.14 13.99
N ALA A 55 2.66 9.14 14.84
CA ALA A 55 3.80 8.25 14.68
C ALA A 55 3.71 7.42 13.40
N PHE A 56 2.52 6.91 13.08
CA PHE A 56 2.26 6.20 11.83
C PHE A 56 2.53 7.09 10.60
N ARG A 57 2.07 8.35 10.62
CA ARG A 57 2.34 9.35 9.58
C ARG A 57 3.82 9.63 9.41
N ALA A 58 4.55 9.82 10.51
CA ALA A 58 5.97 10.11 10.47
C ALA A 58 6.78 8.96 9.85
N ARG A 59 6.36 7.72 10.10
CA ARG A 59 7.03 6.52 9.58
C ARG A 59 6.70 6.22 8.12
N TRP A 60 5.45 6.38 7.70
CA TRP A 60 4.98 5.92 6.39
C TRP A 60 4.60 7.05 5.42
N GLY A 61 4.52 8.30 5.89
CA GLY A 61 4.23 9.49 5.08
C GLY A 61 2.78 9.63 4.60
N LEU A 62 1.90 8.67 4.90
CA LEU A 62 0.54 8.60 4.34
C LEU A 62 -0.55 8.43 5.40
N LEU A 63 -1.62 9.21 5.20
CA LEU A 63 -2.91 8.98 5.82
C LEU A 63 -3.87 8.58 4.72
N PHE A 64 -4.46 7.42 4.88
CA PHE A 64 -5.64 7.09 4.10
C PHE A 64 -6.72 8.07 4.52
N PRO A 65 -7.47 8.67 3.59
CA PRO A 65 -8.79 9.15 3.95
C PRO A 65 -9.51 7.96 4.58
N CYS A 66 -9.99 8.11 5.81
CA CYS A 66 -10.93 7.14 6.38
C CYS A 66 -12.04 6.98 5.34
N ARG A 67 -12.22 5.78 4.82
CA ARG A 67 -13.41 5.47 4.01
C ARG A 67 -14.62 5.72 4.91
N SER A 68 -15.41 6.74 4.58
CA SER A 68 -16.82 6.81 4.99
C SER A 68 -17.60 5.65 4.37
#